data_AF-A0A4S4ND75-F1
#
_entry.id   AF-A0A4S4ND75-F1
#
_cell.length_a   1.000
_cell.length_b   1.000
_cell.length_c   1.000
_cell.angle_alpha   90.00
_cell.angle_beta   90.00
_cell.angle_gamma   90.00
#
_symmetry.space_group_name_H-M   'P 1'
#
loop_
_entity.id
_entity.type
_entity.pdbx_description
1 polymer ?
#
loop_
_entity_poly.entity_id
_entity_poly.type
_entity_poly.pdbx_seq_one_letter_code
_entity_poly.pdbx_strand_id
1 'polypeptide(L)' 'MSLLLLSIGMVCIVEGLAYALAPSLVERMLEALRSLPQSAVRQIGLLAVVSGLILVWGAYQLGL' A
#
# COMPACT_ATOMS: atom_id res chain seq x y z
N MET A 1 14.09 13.84 -10.04
CA MET A 1 14.98 12.93 -9.29
C MET A 1 14.74 12.99 -7.79
N SER A 2 14.56 14.17 -7.19
CA SER A 2 14.21 14.34 -5.75
C SER A 2 12.86 13.71 -5.37
N LEU A 3 11.83 13.84 -6.21
CA LEU A 3 10.50 13.26 -5.95
C LEU A 3 10.54 11.74 -5.77
N LEU A 4 11.30 11.01 -6.61
CA LEU A 4 11.45 9.55 -6.50
C LEU A 4 12.05 9.13 -5.16
N LEU A 5 13.11 9.81 -4.70
CA LEU A 5 13.71 9.58 -3.39
C LEU A 5 12.72 9.86 -2.26
N LEU A 6 11.90 10.91 -2.40
CA LEU A 6 10.86 11.24 -1.42
C LEU A 6 9.76 10.18 -1.38
N SER A 7 9.22 9.73 -2.53
CA SER A 7 8.17 8.70 -2.54
C SER A 7 8.69 7.37 -1.99
N ILE A 8 9.90 6.96 -2.36
CA ILE A 8 10.53 5.75 -1.82
C ILE A 8 10.75 5.88 -0.31
N GLY A 9 11.30 7.02 0.15
CA GLY A 9 11.51 7.28 1.57
C GLY A 9 10.22 7.24 2.37
N MET A 10 9.14 7.82 1.83
CA MET A 10 7.83 7.83 2.47
C MET A 10 7.25 6.41 2.58
N VAL A 11 7.34 5.59 1.53
CA VAL A 11 6.92 4.18 1.57
C VAL A 11 7.71 3.42 2.62
N CYS A 12 9.04 3.58 2.69
CA CYS A 12 9.87 2.94 3.70
C CYS A 12 9.50 3.36 5.14
N ILE A 13 9.19 4.64 5.37
CA ILE A 13 8.75 5.12 6.68
C ILE A 13 7.40 4.50 7.05
N VAL A 14 6.42 4.54 6.14
CA VAL A 14 5.06 4.00 6.41
C VAL A 14 5.10 2.50 6.67
N GLU A 15 5.79 1.74 5.81
CA GLU A 15 5.98 0.30 5.98
C GLU A 15 6.74 -0.02 7.27
N GLY A 16 7.86 0.67 7.52
CA GLY A 16 8.66 0.49 8.74
C GLY A 16 7.88 0.77 10.02
N LEU A 17 7.03 1.80 10.02
CA LEU A 17 6.15 2.13 11.13
C LEU A 17 5.10 1.04 11.36
N ALA A 18 4.51 0.49 10.30
CA ALA A 18 3.56 -0.62 10.42
C ALA A 18 4.21 -1.83 11.12
N TYR A 19 5.44 -2.18 10.75
CA TYR A 19 6.19 -3.25 11.41
C TYR A 19 6.64 -2.91 12.85
N ALA A 20 7.06 -1.67 13.11
CA ALA A 20 7.58 -1.27 14.41
C ALA A 20 6.50 -1.05 15.48
N LEU A 21 5.36 -0.45 15.10
CA LEU A 21 4.30 -0.09 16.04
C LEU A 21 3.25 -1.19 16.21
N ALA A 22 2.97 -1.95 15.17
CA ALA A 22 1.87 -2.91 15.15
C ALA A 22 2.22 -4.24 14.45
N PRO A 23 3.28 -4.95 14.87
CA PRO A 23 3.69 -6.21 14.24
C PRO A 23 2.57 -7.27 14.23
N SER A 24 1.76 -7.32 15.29
CA SER A 24 0.62 -8.26 15.41
C SER A 24 -0.52 -7.96 14.44
N LEU A 25 -0.65 -6.72 13.97
CA LEU A 25 -1.66 -6.36 12.97
C LEU A 25 -1.28 -6.91 11.59
N VAL A 26 0.02 -6.86 11.27
CA VAL A 26 0.58 -7.39 10.03
C VAL A 26 0.42 -8.90 9.97
N GLU A 27 0.74 -9.62 11.05
CA GLU A 27 0.51 -11.07 11.12
C GLU A 27 -0.95 -11.44 10.90
N ARG A 28 -1.88 -10.76 11.59
CA ARG A 28 -3.32 -11.00 11.42
C ARG A 28 -3.81 -10.70 10.00
N MET A 29 -3.30 -9.64 9.36
CA MET A 29 -3.61 -9.36 7.95
C MET A 29 -3.08 -10.46 7.02
N LEU A 30 -1.86 -10.95 7.26
CA LEU A 30 -1.29 -12.04 6.47
C LEU A 30 -2.05 -13.35 6.65
N GLU A 31 -2.49 -13.68 7.86
CA GLU A 31 -3.36 -14.83 8.13
C GLU A 31 -4.70 -14.71 7.41
N ALA A 32 -5.33 -13.53 7.49
CA ALA A 32 -6.58 -13.25 6.78
C ALA A 32 -6.39 -13.40 5.26
N LEU A 33 -5.33 -12.83 4.68
CA LEU A 33 -5.02 -12.98 3.26
C LEU A 33 -4.70 -14.43 2.88
N ARG A 34 -4.02 -15.20 3.74
CA ARG A 34 -3.76 -16.63 3.52
C ARG A 34 -5.01 -17.49 3.53
N SER A 35 -6.03 -17.10 4.29
CA SER A 35 -7.32 -17.81 4.32
C SER A 35 -8.16 -17.61 3.05
N LEU A 36 -7.81 -16.62 2.22
CA LEU A 36 -8.52 -16.32 0.98
C LEU A 36 -7.95 -17.12 -0.22
N PRO A 37 -8.79 -17.43 -1.22
CA PRO A 37 -8.31 -18.03 -2.45
C PRO A 37 -7.39 -17.05 -3.21
N GLN A 38 -6.41 -17.60 -3.94
CA GLN A 38 -5.40 -16.80 -4.65
C GLN A 38 -6.00 -15.79 -5.65
N SER A 39 -7.17 -16.10 -6.23
CA SER A 39 -7.90 -15.18 -7.12
C SER A 39 -8.41 -13.94 -6.38
N ALA A 40 -8.91 -14.09 -5.15
CA ALA A 40 -9.39 -12.98 -4.33
C ALA A 40 -8.23 -12.09 -3.87
N VAL A 41 -7.11 -12.68 -3.42
CA VAL A 41 -5.91 -11.92 -3.06
C VAL A 41 -5.41 -11.09 -4.25
N ARG A 42 -5.39 -11.67 -5.46
CA ARG A 42 -5.03 -10.94 -6.68
C ARG A 42 -6.00 -9.80 -6.99
N GLN A 43 -7.30 -10.00 -6.80
CA GLN A 43 -8.30 -8.95 -6.99
C GLN A 43 -8.11 -7.81 -5.99
N ILE A 44 -7.84 -8.11 -4.72
CA ILE A 44 -7.55 -7.09 -3.70
C ILE A 44 -6.32 -6.28 -4.09
N GLY A 45 -5.25 -6.94 -4.55
CA GLY A 45 -4.05 -6.27 -5.05
C GLY A 45 -4.34 -5.36 -6.26
N LEU A 46 -5.12 -5.85 -7.22
CA LEU A 46 -5.54 -5.05 -8.38
C LEU A 46 -6.37 -3.83 -7.96
N LEU A 47 -7.32 -4.00 -7.04
CA LEU A 47 -8.13 -2.89 -6.51
C LEU A 47 -7.27 -1.86 -5.79
N ALA A 48 -6.26 -2.29 -5.03
CA ALA A 48 -5.31 -1.40 -4.36
C ALA A 48 -4.44 -0.60 -5.37
N VAL A 49 -4.00 -1.23 -6.46
CA VAL A 49 -3.27 -0.54 -7.53
C VAL A 49 -4.16 0.48 -8.23
N VAL A 50 -5.38 0.10 -8.59
CA VAL A 50 -6.34 0.98 -9.28
C VAL A 50 -6.72 2.17 -8.40
N SER A 51 -6.98 1.94 -7.11
CA SER A 51 -7.30 3.02 -6.17
C SER A 51 -6.10 3.95 -5.96
N GLY A 52 -4.89 3.40 -5.82
CA GLY A 52 -3.65 4.19 -5.75
C GLY A 52 -3.44 5.05 -6.99
N LEU A 53 -3.70 4.51 -8.19
CA LEU A 53 -3.63 5.26 -9.43
C LEU A 53 -4.65 6.41 -9.47
N ILE A 54 -5.91 6.15 -9.06
CA ILE A 54 -6.96 7.17 -8.98
C ILE A 54 -6.57 8.29 -8.01
N LEU A 55 -5.99 7.95 -6.85
CA LEU A 55 -5.54 8.94 -5.86
C LEU A 55 -4.39 9.80 -6.41
N VAL A 56 -3.39 9.19 -7.03
CA VAL A 56 -2.26 9.92 -7.65
C VAL A 56 -2.76 10.81 -8.79
N TRP A 57 -3.67 10.30 -9.63
CA TRP A 57 -4.29 11.08 -10.69
C TRP A 57 -5.10 12.26 -10.13
N GLY A 58 -5.92 12.02 -9.11
CA GLY A 58 -6.70 13.06 -8.46
C GLY A 58 -5.80 14.14 -7.84
N ALA A 59 -4.71 13.74 -7.19
CA ALA A 59 -3.70 14.64 -6.65
C ALA A 59 -3.08 15.50 -7.75
N TYR A 60 -2.72 14.91 -8.89
CA TYR A 60 -2.21 15.62 -10.06
C TYR A 60 -3.23 16.65 -10.60
N GLN A 61 -4.51 16.27 -10.70
CA GLN A 61 -5.56 17.18 -11.15
C GLN A 61 -5.81 18.37 -10.20
N LEU A 62 -5.48 18.22 -8.91
CA LEU A 62 -5.58 19.27 -7.90
C LEU A 62 -4.38 20.23 -7.88
N GLY A 63 -3.43 20.07 -8.81
CA GLY A 63 -2.31 21.01 -9.00
C GLY A 63 -1.00 20.62 -8.31
N LEU A 64 -0.84 19.34 -7.94
CA LEU A 64 0.49 18.73 -7.74
C LEU A 64 1.15 18.46 -9.09
#